data_AF-A0A1V6A9G9-F1
#
_entry.id   AF-A0A1V6A9G9-F1
#
_cell.length_a   1.000
_cell.length_b   1.000
_cell.length_c   1.000
_cell.angle_alpha   90.00
_cell.angle_beta   90.00
_cell.angle_gamma   90.00
#
_symmetry.space_group_name_H-M   'P 1'
#
loop_
_entity.id
_entity.type
_entity.pdbx_description
1 polymer ?
#
loop_
_entity_poly.entity_id
_entity_poly.type
_entity_poly.pdbx_seq_one_letter_code
_entity_poly.pdbx_strand_id
1 'polypeptide(L)'
;MQKIFLVFLFCMFIGTFAEASLFDVNTEVSDGSKVSVSKDISDSASTSKKEPKKTNIFTRVAKTIKKAAVSAKDAIKSGASSVKAKAESKIDNIFDKKPKFVAQSYKIPGHDDKKFVCQGITYLSDRVISPASAQKTQNSYPYTVLSFYPTKNTTKPSQLVVLNAKTGKALCRFDLYQTENTPYTGHAGGITLAGEFIWAASGNKIYGFDTKTIIDFTTDDTAQKPATRPTGIPKSLNLPYKKLVAKAIYETDSKASFVSFDGKYLWVGDFVKSSNDSYAPIAHHKSEPFNRSTWISGYLTDSKGMPTSKTSYDYKAGDSVKKGHKPDAVICCRESVQGMSVCDDYIALSISYGANNSKLAFYKNPLSEKGTTISYKPKGQSKTYKTCGYELSDAKNWVETVSIAAGSEDLDFDGKYLYVTFEGGSPNYKPRWSLNPLVNIEEDYYLIEIDKIVN
;
A
#
# COMPACT_ATOMS: atom_id res chain seq x y z
N MET A 1 18.97 19.41 -61.50
CA MET A 1 19.64 19.57 -60.18
C MET A 1 18.69 18.96 -59.15
N GLN A 2 18.90 17.69 -58.74
CA GLN A 2 19.34 17.24 -57.39
C GLN A 2 18.61 17.93 -56.21
N LYS A 3 18.21 17.33 -55.09
CA LYS A 3 17.87 15.97 -54.57
C LYS A 3 17.60 16.20 -53.04
N ILE A 4 16.64 15.48 -52.42
CA ILE A 4 16.68 14.91 -51.03
C ILE A 4 16.07 15.68 -49.78
N PHE A 5 15.09 14.97 -49.16
CA PHE A 5 14.68 14.71 -47.74
C PHE A 5 14.26 15.78 -46.67
N LEU A 6 12.97 15.70 -46.29
CA LEU A 6 12.33 15.22 -45.02
C LEU A 6 13.02 15.40 -43.63
N VAL A 7 12.29 16.00 -42.66
CA VAL A 7 11.79 15.48 -41.34
C VAL A 7 11.72 16.57 -40.25
N PHE A 8 10.55 16.66 -39.61
CA PHE A 8 10.22 17.47 -38.42
C PHE A 8 10.79 16.89 -37.12
N LEU A 9 11.30 17.74 -36.24
CA LEU A 9 11.81 17.38 -34.90
C LEU A 9 10.77 17.72 -33.82
N PHE A 10 10.31 16.71 -33.08
CA PHE A 10 9.51 16.85 -31.87
C PHE A 10 10.32 16.25 -30.70
N CYS A 11 10.68 17.08 -29.71
CA CYS A 11 11.46 16.64 -28.55
C CYS A 11 10.54 16.03 -27.48
N MET A 12 10.61 14.70 -27.31
CA MET A 12 10.21 14.01 -26.07
C MET A 12 11.46 13.58 -25.32
N PHE A 13 11.58 14.01 -24.06
CA PHE A 13 12.59 13.49 -23.13
C PHE A 13 12.18 12.09 -22.66
N ILE A 14 13.01 11.10 -22.99
CA ILE A 14 12.98 9.73 -22.46
C ILE A 14 13.93 9.70 -21.26
N GLY A 15 13.38 9.50 -20.05
CA GLY A 15 14.16 9.16 -18.86
C GLY A 15 14.31 7.64 -18.77
N THR A 16 15.53 7.16 -19.02
CA THR A 16 15.95 5.76 -18.90
C THR A 16 16.03 5.33 -17.43
N PHE A 17 15.27 4.30 -17.04
CA PHE A 17 15.56 3.54 -15.82
C PHE A 17 16.59 2.45 -16.16
N ALA A 18 17.84 2.67 -15.75
CA ALA A 18 18.87 1.66 -15.79
C ALA A 18 18.74 0.72 -14.58
N GLU A 19 18.84 -0.57 -14.87
CA GLU A 19 18.92 -1.68 -13.94
C GLU A 19 20.18 -1.58 -13.07
N ALA A 20 20.05 -1.94 -11.79
CA ALA A 20 21.19 -2.42 -11.01
C ALA A 20 20.73 -3.62 -10.17
N SER A 21 21.09 -4.81 -10.62
CA SER A 21 21.30 -5.96 -9.75
C SER A 21 22.80 -6.05 -9.47
N LEU A 22 23.18 -6.22 -8.21
CA LEU A 22 24.12 -7.25 -7.78
C LEU A 22 24.24 -7.25 -6.25
N PHE A 23 24.49 -8.46 -5.74
CA PHE A 23 24.70 -8.81 -4.35
C PHE A 23 25.86 -8.03 -3.73
N ASP A 24 25.74 -7.66 -2.46
CA ASP A 24 26.88 -7.64 -1.56
C ASP A 24 26.51 -8.30 -0.23
N VAL A 25 26.96 -9.54 -0.10
CA VAL A 25 27.25 -10.17 1.18
C VAL A 25 28.75 -10.05 1.32
N ASN A 26 29.23 -9.25 2.27
CA ASN A 26 30.48 -9.55 2.97
C ASN A 26 30.54 -8.85 4.32
N THR A 27 30.71 -9.68 5.34
CA THR A 27 31.36 -9.37 6.61
C THR A 27 32.84 -9.14 6.38
N GLU A 28 33.42 -8.07 6.93
CA GLU A 28 34.74 -8.15 7.57
C GLU A 28 34.99 -6.96 8.52
N VAL A 29 35.66 -7.30 9.61
CA VAL A 29 36.17 -6.43 10.67
C VAL A 29 37.47 -5.79 10.17
N SER A 30 37.69 -4.49 10.45
CA SER A 30 39.05 -4.02 10.70
C SER A 30 39.07 -2.91 11.75
N ASP A 31 40.10 -3.02 12.57
CA ASP A 31 40.44 -2.30 13.78
C ASP A 31 41.03 -0.91 13.49
N GLY A 32 41.00 -0.03 14.51
CA GLY A 32 41.98 1.04 14.66
C GLY A 32 41.49 2.47 14.42
N SER A 33 41.04 3.15 15.48
CA SER A 33 41.79 4.28 16.07
C SER A 33 41.05 4.94 17.24
N LYS A 34 41.56 4.62 18.44
CA LYS A 34 41.78 5.47 19.62
C LYS A 34 40.94 6.75 19.75
N VAL A 35 39.99 6.77 20.70
CA VAL A 35 39.80 7.90 21.62
C VAL A 35 39.56 7.35 23.03
N SER A 36 40.29 7.94 23.98
CA SER A 36 40.49 7.61 25.39
C SER A 36 39.23 7.56 26.24
N VAL A 37 39.10 6.51 27.06
CA VAL A 37 38.22 6.46 28.23
C VAL A 37 39.04 6.72 29.48
N SER A 38 38.72 7.78 30.21
CA SER A 38 39.12 7.93 31.62
C SER A 38 38.21 7.06 32.49
N LYS A 39 38.86 6.32 33.37
CA LYS A 39 38.34 5.29 34.26
C LYS A 39 38.04 5.95 35.60
N ASP A 40 36.79 5.90 36.05
CA ASP A 40 36.49 5.94 37.48
C ASP A 40 35.53 4.80 37.81
N ILE A 41 36.06 3.88 38.61
CA ILE A 41 35.37 2.75 39.23
C ILE A 41 34.95 3.25 40.62
N SER A 42 33.68 3.07 40.96
CA SER A 42 33.33 2.80 42.36
C SER A 42 32.25 1.72 42.40
N ASP A 43 32.61 0.63 43.08
CA ASP A 43 31.79 -0.53 43.35
C ASP A 43 30.64 -0.20 44.32
N SER A 44 29.47 -0.77 44.09
CA SER A 44 28.68 -1.33 45.19
C SER A 44 27.78 -2.48 44.69
N ALA A 45 27.75 -3.53 45.49
CA ALA A 45 27.29 -4.86 45.14
C ALA A 45 25.79 -5.10 45.43
N SER A 46 25.22 -5.94 44.56
CA SER A 46 24.14 -6.91 44.79
C SER A 46 22.75 -6.43 45.26
N THR A 47 21.73 -6.73 44.46
CA THR A 47 20.81 -7.85 44.77
C THR A 47 19.96 -8.22 43.56
N SER A 48 20.04 -9.49 43.18
CA SER A 48 19.29 -10.10 42.09
C SER A 48 17.84 -10.37 42.50
N LYS A 49 16.87 -9.88 41.72
CA LYS A 49 15.53 -10.49 41.63
C LYS A 49 15.34 -11.05 40.22
N LYS A 50 15.13 -12.38 40.15
CA LYS A 50 14.81 -13.14 38.93
C LYS A 50 13.41 -12.73 38.43
N GLU A 51 13.33 -12.20 37.22
CA GLU A 51 12.10 -12.23 36.42
C GLU A 51 11.99 -13.57 35.66
N PRO A 52 10.78 -14.11 35.47
CA PRO A 52 10.59 -15.36 34.74
C PRO A 52 10.80 -15.13 33.24
N LYS A 53 11.70 -15.90 32.64
CA LYS A 53 11.87 -15.97 31.18
C LYS A 53 10.58 -16.46 30.52
N LYS A 54 9.75 -15.53 30.01
CA LYS A 54 8.81 -15.84 28.92
C LYS A 54 9.65 -16.10 27.66
N THR A 55 10.04 -17.36 27.46
CA THR A 55 10.63 -17.80 26.19
C THR A 55 9.61 -17.60 25.07
N ASN A 56 9.84 -16.54 24.30
CA ASN A 56 9.00 -16.13 23.20
C ASN A 56 9.03 -17.23 22.12
N ILE A 57 7.88 -17.86 21.85
CA ILE A 57 7.71 -18.99 20.93
C ILE A 57 8.25 -18.62 19.53
N PHE A 58 8.11 -17.35 19.15
CA PHE A 58 8.64 -16.80 17.90
C PHE A 58 10.17 -16.83 17.80
N THR A 59 10.90 -16.68 18.90
CA THR A 59 12.37 -16.78 18.90
C THR A 59 12.83 -18.23 18.71
N ARG A 60 12.05 -19.21 19.18
CA ARG A 60 12.27 -20.63 18.88
C ARG A 60 11.97 -20.96 17.43
N VAL A 61 10.85 -20.46 16.88
CA VAL A 61 10.50 -20.65 15.47
C VAL A 61 11.54 -20.00 14.56
N ALA A 62 11.95 -18.76 14.83
CA ALA A 62 13.00 -18.06 14.08
C ALA A 62 14.36 -18.79 14.15
N LYS A 63 14.73 -19.36 15.32
CA LYS A 63 15.94 -20.21 15.45
C LYS A 63 15.83 -21.50 14.63
N THR A 64 14.66 -22.13 14.63
CA THR A 64 14.42 -23.36 13.86
C THR A 64 14.43 -23.09 12.35
N ILE A 65 13.82 -21.99 11.89
CA ILE A 65 13.85 -21.55 10.49
C ILE A 65 15.27 -21.16 10.08
N LYS A 66 16.01 -20.41 10.92
CA LYS A 66 17.40 -20.05 10.64
C LYS A 66 18.30 -21.29 10.54
N LYS A 67 18.10 -22.29 11.41
CA LYS A 67 18.80 -23.58 11.31
C LYS A 67 18.42 -24.34 10.03
N ALA A 68 17.14 -24.39 9.67
CA ALA A 68 16.68 -25.06 8.46
C ALA A 68 17.21 -24.38 7.18
N ALA A 69 17.25 -23.05 7.13
CA ALA A 69 17.78 -22.28 6.01
C ALA A 69 19.31 -22.42 5.88
N VAL A 70 20.04 -22.46 6.98
CA VAL A 70 21.48 -22.76 6.99
C VAL A 70 21.73 -24.19 6.49
N SER A 71 20.97 -25.18 7.00
CA SER A 71 21.07 -26.57 6.53
C SER A 71 20.70 -26.74 5.05
N ALA A 72 19.74 -25.98 4.53
CA ALA A 72 19.42 -25.97 3.10
C ALA A 72 20.57 -25.37 2.26
N LYS A 73 21.19 -24.28 2.73
CA LYS A 73 22.36 -23.66 2.08
C LYS A 73 23.58 -24.58 2.07
N ASP A 74 23.77 -25.37 3.14
CA ASP A 74 24.84 -26.37 3.23
C ASP A 74 24.54 -27.60 2.35
N ALA A 75 23.27 -28.04 2.26
CA ALA A 75 22.85 -29.14 1.39
C ALA A 75 22.97 -28.80 -0.11
N ILE A 76 22.79 -27.53 -0.48
CA ILE A 76 23.03 -27.02 -1.85
C ILE A 76 24.52 -27.12 -2.23
N LYS A 77 25.43 -26.95 -1.26
CA LYS A 77 26.88 -27.17 -1.48
C LYS A 77 27.26 -28.64 -1.55
N SER A 78 26.51 -29.55 -0.92
CA SER A 78 26.87 -30.97 -0.79
C SER A 78 26.13 -31.93 -1.75
N GLY A 79 25.25 -31.44 -2.63
CA GLY A 79 24.59 -32.26 -3.66
C GLY A 79 23.57 -33.29 -3.15
N ALA A 80 23.11 -33.20 -1.89
CA ALA A 80 22.24 -34.20 -1.28
C ALA A 80 20.74 -33.96 -1.59
N SER A 81 20.24 -34.58 -2.67
CA SER A 81 18.88 -34.40 -3.21
C SER A 81 17.74 -34.76 -2.23
N SER A 82 17.93 -35.75 -1.36
CA SER A 82 16.89 -36.22 -0.42
C SER A 82 16.72 -35.32 0.82
N VAL A 83 17.78 -34.61 1.22
CA VAL A 83 17.76 -33.65 2.34
C VAL A 83 17.15 -32.32 1.88
N LYS A 84 17.41 -31.92 0.63
CA LYS A 84 16.80 -30.76 -0.03
C LYS A 84 15.28 -30.86 -0.05
N ALA A 85 14.72 -31.96 -0.56
CA ALA A 85 13.27 -32.16 -0.64
C ALA A 85 12.57 -32.13 0.73
N LYS A 86 13.22 -32.64 1.79
CA LYS A 86 12.65 -32.70 3.15
C LYS A 86 12.77 -31.38 3.91
N ALA A 87 13.73 -30.53 3.56
CA ALA A 87 13.90 -29.18 4.09
C ALA A 87 12.97 -28.20 3.37
N GLU A 88 12.88 -28.28 2.04
CA GLU A 88 11.92 -27.54 1.20
C GLU A 88 10.49 -27.87 1.66
N SER A 89 10.12 -29.15 1.78
CA SER A 89 8.77 -29.52 2.24
C SER A 89 8.43 -29.05 3.66
N LYS A 90 9.42 -28.83 4.54
CA LYS A 90 9.19 -28.30 5.90
C LYS A 90 9.09 -26.77 5.91
N ILE A 91 9.78 -26.09 5.00
CA ILE A 91 9.71 -24.64 4.81
C ILE A 91 8.37 -24.31 4.15
N ASP A 92 8.00 -25.03 3.07
CA ASP A 92 6.72 -24.89 2.38
C ASP A 92 5.54 -25.06 3.35
N ASN A 93 5.56 -26.09 4.22
CA ASN A 93 4.53 -26.31 5.25
C ASN A 93 4.41 -25.21 6.33
N ILE A 94 5.45 -24.38 6.52
CA ILE A 94 5.42 -23.25 7.47
C ILE A 94 4.82 -22.00 6.81
N PHE A 95 5.06 -21.81 5.51
CA PHE A 95 4.62 -20.62 4.77
C PHE A 95 3.29 -20.81 4.02
N ASP A 96 2.86 -22.05 3.73
CA ASP A 96 1.59 -22.35 3.07
C ASP A 96 0.34 -22.12 3.95
N LYS A 97 0.52 -22.06 5.28
CA LYS A 97 -0.60 -21.81 6.19
C LYS A 97 -0.84 -20.32 6.33
N LYS A 98 -2.00 -19.87 5.85
CA LYS A 98 -2.49 -18.50 6.07
C LYS A 98 -2.43 -18.15 7.58
N PRO A 99 -2.05 -16.91 7.93
CA PRO A 99 -2.03 -16.49 9.32
C PRO A 99 -3.40 -16.68 10.00
N LYS A 100 -3.41 -17.00 11.29
CA LYS A 100 -4.65 -17.32 12.04
C LYS A 100 -5.67 -16.16 12.12
N PHE A 101 -5.21 -14.93 11.92
CA PHE A 101 -6.03 -13.73 11.87
C PHE A 101 -6.67 -13.48 10.50
N VAL A 102 -6.31 -14.26 9.47
CA VAL A 102 -6.96 -14.21 8.16
C VAL A 102 -8.24 -15.03 8.24
N ALA A 103 -9.38 -14.35 8.17
CA ALA A 103 -10.69 -14.99 8.17
C ALA A 103 -11.02 -15.58 6.80
N GLN A 104 -10.69 -14.83 5.75
CA GLN A 104 -10.92 -15.24 4.36
C GLN A 104 -9.76 -14.76 3.50
N SER A 105 -9.45 -15.53 2.46
CA SER A 105 -8.53 -15.10 1.41
C SER A 105 -9.07 -15.54 0.06
N TYR A 106 -8.82 -14.72 -0.97
CA TYR A 106 -9.24 -15.03 -2.32
C TYR A 106 -8.17 -14.61 -3.31
N LYS A 107 -8.00 -15.43 -4.35
CA LYS A 107 -7.01 -15.21 -5.40
C LYS A 107 -7.20 -13.86 -6.09
N ILE A 108 -6.12 -13.11 -6.23
CA ILE A 108 -6.09 -11.86 -6.99
C ILE A 108 -6.12 -12.21 -8.50
N PRO A 109 -7.17 -11.83 -9.25
CA PRO A 109 -7.19 -12.02 -10.69
C PRO A 109 -6.17 -11.08 -11.37
N GLY A 110 -5.83 -11.35 -12.62
CA GLY A 110 -4.86 -10.58 -13.42
C GLY A 110 -3.40 -10.95 -13.20
N HIS A 111 -3.06 -11.65 -12.10
CA HIS A 111 -1.71 -12.14 -11.81
C HIS A 111 -1.33 -13.41 -12.59
N ASP A 112 -2.14 -13.86 -13.55
CA ASP A 112 -1.77 -14.88 -14.54
C ASP A 112 -0.84 -14.35 -15.65
N ASP A 113 -0.57 -13.04 -15.67
CA ASP A 113 0.26 -12.37 -16.68
C ASP A 113 1.00 -11.16 -16.07
N LYS A 114 2.01 -10.64 -16.77
CA LYS A 114 2.81 -9.46 -16.37
C LYS A 114 2.18 -8.13 -16.75
N LYS A 115 0.96 -8.12 -17.30
CA LYS A 115 0.33 -6.90 -17.88
C LYS A 115 -0.18 -5.93 -16.84
N PHE A 116 -0.59 -6.44 -15.69
CA PHE A 116 -1.16 -5.64 -14.61
C PHE A 116 -0.55 -6.05 -13.28
N VAL A 117 -0.53 -5.11 -12.35
CA VAL A 117 -0.16 -5.33 -10.95
C VAL A 117 -1.29 -4.77 -10.10
N CYS A 118 -1.72 -5.55 -9.09
CA CYS A 118 -2.74 -5.12 -8.14
C CYS A 118 -2.11 -4.22 -7.09
N GLN A 119 -2.79 -3.14 -6.72
CA GLN A 119 -2.29 -2.16 -5.74
C GLN A 119 -3.34 -1.78 -4.70
N GLY A 120 -4.56 -1.42 -5.15
CA GLY A 120 -5.64 -0.97 -4.27
C GLY A 120 -6.68 -2.04 -3.98
N ILE A 121 -7.34 -1.92 -2.83
CA ILE A 121 -8.45 -2.78 -2.42
C ILE A 121 -9.49 -1.99 -1.63
N THR A 122 -10.78 -2.19 -1.94
CA THR A 122 -11.89 -1.66 -1.13
C THR A 122 -13.08 -2.61 -1.20
N TYR A 123 -14.11 -2.34 -0.42
CA TYR A 123 -15.40 -3.04 -0.45
C TYR A 123 -16.42 -2.23 -1.23
N LEU A 124 -17.50 -2.88 -1.67
CA LEU A 124 -18.57 -2.22 -2.43
C LEU A 124 -19.95 -2.78 -2.06
N SER A 125 -20.89 -1.87 -1.81
CA SER A 125 -22.31 -2.15 -1.57
C SER A 125 -23.09 -2.38 -2.86
N ASP A 126 -24.28 -2.94 -2.75
CA ASP A 126 -25.25 -3.10 -3.84
C ASP A 126 -26.08 -1.83 -4.12
N ARG A 127 -25.83 -0.76 -3.37
CA ARG A 127 -26.44 0.56 -3.52
C ARG A 127 -25.48 1.66 -3.11
N VAL A 128 -25.68 2.88 -3.60
CA VAL A 128 -24.96 4.05 -3.09
C VAL A 128 -25.41 4.32 -1.65
N ILE A 129 -24.45 4.50 -0.75
CA ILE A 129 -24.71 4.81 0.66
C ILE A 129 -24.59 6.32 0.85
N SER A 130 -25.66 6.94 1.35
CA SER A 130 -25.71 8.38 1.63
C SER A 130 -26.36 8.62 3.00
N PRO A 131 -25.77 9.45 3.89
CA PRO A 131 -24.49 10.14 3.69
C PRO A 131 -23.32 9.13 3.65
N ALA A 132 -22.20 9.52 3.04
CA ALA A 132 -20.99 8.70 2.96
C ALA A 132 -20.55 8.15 4.34
N SER A 133 -20.74 8.93 5.41
CA SER A 133 -20.45 8.52 6.79
C SER A 133 -21.23 7.29 7.26
N ALA A 134 -22.36 6.95 6.66
CA ALA A 134 -23.17 5.78 6.99
C ALA A 134 -22.61 4.47 6.41
N GLN A 135 -21.46 4.50 5.73
CA GLN A 135 -20.81 3.29 5.23
C GLN A 135 -20.37 2.36 6.37
N LYS A 136 -19.72 2.91 7.40
CA LYS A 136 -19.22 2.13 8.53
C LYS A 136 -20.28 1.36 9.33
N THR A 137 -21.57 1.64 9.13
CA THR A 137 -22.67 0.96 9.83
C THR A 137 -23.29 -0.19 9.04
N GLN A 138 -22.78 -0.49 7.84
CA GLN A 138 -23.25 -1.64 7.07
C GLN A 138 -22.72 -2.94 7.68
N ASN A 139 -23.60 -3.95 7.80
CA ASN A 139 -23.23 -5.24 8.37
C ASN A 139 -22.41 -6.13 7.43
N SER A 140 -22.51 -5.90 6.11
CA SER A 140 -21.80 -6.69 5.11
C SER A 140 -21.79 -6.02 3.75
N TYR A 141 -20.74 -6.30 2.99
CA TYR A 141 -20.61 -5.87 1.59
C TYR A 141 -20.64 -7.08 0.66
N PRO A 142 -21.48 -7.08 -0.39
CA PRO A 142 -21.57 -8.18 -1.34
C PRO A 142 -20.38 -8.25 -2.30
N TYR A 143 -19.59 -7.17 -2.41
CA TYR A 143 -18.51 -7.07 -3.40
C TYR A 143 -17.20 -6.55 -2.78
N THR A 144 -16.10 -6.96 -3.41
CA THR A 144 -14.75 -6.42 -3.22
C THR A 144 -14.29 -5.80 -4.53
N VAL A 145 -13.61 -4.67 -4.47
CA VAL A 145 -13.05 -4.00 -5.64
C VAL A 145 -11.54 -3.97 -5.51
N LEU A 146 -10.85 -4.33 -6.58
CA LEU A 146 -9.39 -4.28 -6.67
C LEU A 146 -9.00 -3.28 -7.77
N SER A 147 -7.95 -2.50 -7.53
CA SER A 147 -7.35 -1.67 -8.58
C SER A 147 -6.09 -2.33 -9.15
N PHE A 148 -5.86 -2.05 -10.44
CA PHE A 148 -4.68 -2.53 -11.15
C PHE A 148 -4.08 -1.43 -12.02
N TYR A 149 -2.77 -1.25 -11.96
CA TYR A 149 -2.06 -0.41 -12.92
C TYR A 149 -1.48 -1.22 -14.07
N PRO A 150 -1.45 -0.64 -15.28
CA PRO A 150 -0.82 -1.28 -16.42
C PRO A 150 0.70 -1.22 -16.27
N THR A 151 1.37 -2.31 -16.61
CA THR A 151 2.82 -2.31 -16.76
C THR A 151 3.20 -1.96 -18.21
N LYS A 152 4.51 -1.85 -18.48
CA LYS A 152 5.04 -1.70 -19.85
C LYS A 152 4.61 -2.80 -20.84
N ASN A 153 4.03 -3.90 -20.35
CA ASN A 153 3.59 -5.04 -21.17
C ASN A 153 2.16 -4.87 -21.74
N THR A 154 1.49 -3.74 -21.49
CA THR A 154 0.17 -3.44 -22.04
C THR A 154 -0.01 -1.96 -22.30
N THR A 155 -0.85 -1.62 -23.28
CA THR A 155 -1.28 -0.24 -23.58
C THR A 155 -2.65 0.09 -23.00
N LYS A 156 -3.22 -0.85 -22.24
CA LYS A 156 -4.54 -0.70 -21.62
C LYS A 156 -4.47 0.29 -20.44
N PRO A 157 -5.57 1.01 -20.16
CA PRO A 157 -5.64 1.84 -18.96
C PRO A 157 -5.61 0.98 -17.70
N SER A 158 -5.45 1.64 -16.55
CA SER A 158 -5.68 1.03 -15.24
C SER A 158 -7.10 0.51 -15.12
N GLN A 159 -7.28 -0.47 -14.25
CA GLN A 159 -8.53 -1.21 -14.11
C GLN A 159 -9.07 -1.10 -12.69
N LEU A 160 -10.39 -1.07 -12.55
CA LEU A 160 -11.06 -1.62 -11.37
C LEU A 160 -11.64 -2.98 -11.73
N VAL A 161 -11.54 -3.95 -10.83
CA VAL A 161 -12.15 -5.28 -11.00
C VAL A 161 -13.03 -5.53 -9.80
N VAL A 162 -14.30 -5.86 -10.06
CA VAL A 162 -15.28 -6.15 -9.01
C VAL A 162 -15.38 -7.67 -8.84
N LEU A 163 -15.28 -8.13 -7.61
CA LEU A 163 -15.34 -9.52 -7.19
C LEU A 163 -16.55 -9.72 -6.29
N ASN A 164 -17.17 -10.89 -6.38
CA ASN A 164 -18.13 -11.32 -5.36
C ASN A 164 -17.40 -11.60 -4.03
N ALA A 165 -17.76 -10.89 -2.96
CA ALA A 165 -17.03 -10.93 -1.69
C ALA A 165 -17.10 -12.31 -0.98
N LYS A 166 -18.11 -13.13 -1.27
CA LYS A 166 -18.26 -14.47 -0.66
C LYS A 166 -17.48 -15.56 -1.38
N THR A 167 -17.17 -15.37 -2.66
CA THR A 167 -16.60 -16.42 -3.51
C THR A 167 -15.25 -16.03 -4.11
N GLY A 168 -14.86 -14.75 -4.06
CA GLY A 168 -13.67 -14.23 -4.70
C GLY A 168 -13.73 -14.23 -6.24
N LYS A 169 -14.86 -14.60 -6.83
CA LYS A 169 -15.00 -14.67 -8.29
C LYS A 169 -15.10 -13.27 -8.87
N ALA A 170 -14.22 -12.93 -9.81
CA ALA A 170 -14.30 -11.69 -10.58
C ALA A 170 -15.57 -11.68 -11.45
N LEU A 171 -16.30 -10.56 -11.40
CA LEU A 171 -17.61 -10.38 -12.03
C LEU A 171 -17.49 -9.52 -13.29
N CYS A 172 -16.89 -8.33 -13.14
CA CYS A 172 -16.72 -7.37 -14.22
C CYS A 172 -15.46 -6.52 -13.99
N ARG A 173 -15.07 -5.75 -15.01
CA ARG A 173 -13.96 -4.79 -14.89
C ARG A 173 -14.30 -3.43 -15.51
N PHE A 174 -13.58 -2.41 -15.09
CA PHE A 174 -13.73 -1.05 -15.60
C PHE A 174 -12.41 -0.54 -16.14
N ASP A 175 -12.39 -0.13 -17.40
CA ASP A 175 -11.27 0.59 -17.99
C ASP A 175 -11.31 2.04 -17.49
N LEU A 176 -10.29 2.49 -16.75
CA LEU A 176 -10.30 3.81 -16.10
C LEU A 176 -9.79 4.92 -17.01
N TYR A 177 -10.49 6.05 -16.98
CA TYR A 177 -10.20 7.22 -17.79
C TYR A 177 -10.24 8.50 -16.96
N GLN A 178 -9.30 9.40 -17.20
CA GLN A 178 -9.27 10.72 -16.56
C GLN A 178 -10.29 11.67 -17.20
N THR A 179 -10.47 11.54 -18.51
CA THR A 179 -11.47 12.24 -19.33
C THR A 179 -11.97 11.27 -20.39
N GLU A 180 -13.01 11.62 -21.16
CA GLU A 180 -13.50 10.75 -22.22
C GLU A 180 -12.40 10.20 -23.16
N ASN A 181 -11.36 10.97 -23.45
CA ASN A 181 -10.32 10.55 -24.41
C ASN A 181 -8.96 10.32 -23.77
N THR A 182 -8.83 10.48 -22.44
CA THR A 182 -7.56 10.36 -21.74
C THR A 182 -7.56 9.12 -20.85
N PRO A 183 -6.85 8.03 -21.23
CA PRO A 183 -6.75 6.86 -20.37
C PRO A 183 -6.07 7.24 -19.04
N TYR A 184 -6.52 6.58 -17.97
CA TYR A 184 -5.83 6.63 -16.70
C TYR A 184 -4.73 5.55 -16.72
N THR A 185 -3.47 5.95 -16.63
CA THR A 185 -2.30 5.04 -16.61
C THR A 185 -1.50 5.13 -15.31
N GLY A 186 -2.05 5.84 -14.30
CA GLY A 186 -1.44 5.97 -12.99
C GLY A 186 -1.44 4.66 -12.20
N HIS A 187 -0.83 4.65 -11.03
CA HIS A 187 -0.71 3.44 -10.21
C HIS A 187 -2.05 2.95 -9.64
N ALA A 188 -3.03 3.85 -9.48
CA ALA A 188 -4.22 3.57 -8.69
C ALA A 188 -3.85 2.94 -7.33
N GLY A 189 -2.83 3.52 -6.69
CA GLY A 189 -2.01 2.90 -5.64
C GLY A 189 -2.75 2.56 -4.34
N GLY A 190 -3.87 3.24 -4.11
CA GLY A 190 -4.91 2.82 -3.18
C GLY A 190 -6.28 3.28 -3.66
N ILE A 191 -7.32 2.57 -3.25
CA ILE A 191 -8.72 2.90 -3.54
C ILE A 191 -9.57 2.83 -2.28
N THR A 192 -10.60 3.67 -2.22
CA THR A 192 -11.57 3.59 -1.13
C THR A 192 -12.96 4.03 -1.59
N LEU A 193 -13.99 3.42 -1.03
CA LEU A 193 -15.37 3.83 -1.23
C LEU A 193 -15.71 5.01 -0.29
N ALA A 194 -16.25 6.10 -0.84
CA ALA A 194 -16.77 7.24 -0.08
C ALA A 194 -18.02 7.82 -0.77
N GLY A 195 -19.19 7.46 -0.25
CA GLY A 195 -20.50 7.86 -0.77
C GLY A 195 -20.72 7.56 -2.25
N GLU A 196 -20.87 8.62 -3.03
CA GLU A 196 -21.11 8.58 -4.49
C GLU A 196 -19.85 8.21 -5.29
N PHE A 197 -18.68 8.06 -4.64
CA PHE A 197 -17.40 7.85 -5.33
C PHE A 197 -16.62 6.65 -4.82
N ILE A 198 -15.97 5.93 -5.74
CA ILE A 198 -14.73 5.21 -5.45
C ILE A 198 -13.57 6.13 -5.82
N TRP A 199 -12.75 6.48 -4.84
CA TRP A 199 -11.57 7.31 -5.04
C TRP A 199 -10.34 6.45 -5.31
N ALA A 200 -9.53 6.83 -6.29
CA ALA A 200 -8.24 6.20 -6.57
C ALA A 200 -7.09 7.21 -6.48
N ALA A 201 -6.05 6.88 -5.72
CA ALA A 201 -4.87 7.73 -5.53
C ALA A 201 -3.83 7.51 -6.65
N SER A 202 -3.32 8.61 -7.23
CA SER A 202 -2.14 8.56 -8.11
C SER A 202 -1.57 9.95 -8.37
N GLY A 203 -0.24 10.06 -8.29
CA GLY A 203 0.51 11.15 -8.91
C GLY A 203 0.03 12.54 -8.46
N ASN A 204 -0.07 12.76 -7.16
CA ASN A 204 -0.55 13.96 -6.47
C ASN A 204 -2.06 14.25 -6.52
N LYS A 205 -2.86 13.34 -7.08
CA LYS A 205 -4.31 13.49 -7.19
C LYS A 205 -5.05 12.27 -6.67
N ILE A 206 -6.31 12.48 -6.29
CA ILE A 206 -7.30 11.42 -6.17
C ILE A 206 -8.36 11.60 -7.26
N TYR A 207 -8.83 10.48 -7.81
CA TYR A 207 -9.77 10.44 -8.93
C TYR A 207 -11.03 9.72 -8.48
N GLY A 208 -12.16 10.44 -8.50
CA GLY A 208 -13.46 9.92 -8.04
C GLY A 208 -14.24 9.35 -9.20
N PHE A 209 -14.52 8.05 -9.14
CA PHE A 209 -15.34 7.33 -10.11
C PHE A 209 -16.73 7.07 -9.53
N ASP A 210 -17.77 7.22 -10.35
CA ASP A 210 -19.16 7.14 -9.92
C ASP A 210 -19.54 5.74 -9.42
N THR A 211 -19.83 5.62 -8.12
CA THR A 211 -20.21 4.37 -7.46
C THR A 211 -21.47 3.78 -8.09
N LYS A 212 -22.44 4.62 -8.45
CA LYS A 212 -23.70 4.14 -9.05
C LYS A 212 -23.44 3.41 -10.37
N THR A 213 -22.64 4.00 -11.25
CA THR A 213 -22.25 3.38 -12.53
C THR A 213 -21.57 2.03 -12.33
N ILE A 214 -20.74 1.89 -11.28
CA ILE A 214 -20.06 0.64 -10.96
C ILE A 214 -21.08 -0.41 -10.51
N ILE A 215 -21.99 -0.06 -9.61
CA ILE A 215 -23.04 -0.95 -9.09
C ILE A 215 -24.00 -1.39 -10.21
N ASP A 216 -24.52 -0.44 -10.98
CA ASP A 216 -25.46 -0.69 -12.07
C ASP A 216 -24.87 -1.70 -13.06
N PHE A 217 -23.59 -1.55 -13.43
CA PHE A 217 -22.93 -2.49 -14.36
C PHE A 217 -22.55 -3.83 -13.70
N THR A 218 -22.22 -3.84 -12.42
CA THR A 218 -21.93 -5.08 -11.67
C THR A 218 -23.16 -5.98 -11.55
N THR A 219 -24.34 -5.37 -11.48
CA THR A 219 -25.62 -6.06 -11.28
C THR A 219 -26.41 -6.31 -12.56
N ASP A 220 -25.91 -5.84 -13.71
CA ASP A 220 -26.47 -6.08 -15.03
C ASP A 220 -26.22 -7.53 -15.48
N ASP A 221 -27.25 -8.37 -15.41
CA ASP A 221 -27.22 -9.78 -15.82
C ASP A 221 -27.10 -9.97 -17.34
N THR A 222 -27.31 -8.90 -18.12
CA THR A 222 -27.14 -8.91 -19.57
C THR A 222 -25.69 -8.62 -19.99
N ALA A 223 -24.85 -8.12 -19.08
CA ALA A 223 -23.46 -7.78 -19.38
C ALA A 223 -22.64 -9.03 -19.74
N GLN A 224 -22.23 -9.14 -21.01
CA GLN A 224 -21.45 -10.27 -21.50
C GLN A 224 -19.95 -9.93 -21.59
N LYS A 225 -19.11 -10.93 -21.32
CA LYS A 225 -17.68 -10.84 -21.66
C LYS A 225 -17.54 -10.78 -23.19
N PRO A 226 -16.49 -10.13 -23.73
CA PRO A 226 -16.27 -10.11 -25.16
C PRO A 226 -16.01 -11.51 -25.71
N ALA A 227 -16.55 -11.80 -26.91
CA ALA A 227 -16.39 -13.10 -27.59
C ALA A 227 -14.92 -13.45 -27.82
N THR A 228 -14.13 -12.43 -28.20
CA THR A 228 -12.67 -12.52 -28.33
C THR A 228 -12.02 -11.72 -27.20
N ARG A 229 -11.10 -12.36 -26.46
CA ARG A 229 -10.34 -11.68 -25.41
C ARG A 229 -9.55 -10.50 -25.99
N PRO A 230 -9.71 -9.27 -25.48
CA PRO A 230 -8.95 -8.13 -25.97
C PRO A 230 -7.45 -8.32 -25.79
N THR A 231 -6.65 -7.90 -26.78
CA THR A 231 -5.19 -7.83 -26.66
C THR A 231 -4.80 -6.97 -25.46
N GLY A 232 -3.78 -7.41 -24.70
CA GLY A 232 -3.32 -6.66 -23.53
C GLY A 232 -4.16 -6.90 -22.26
N ILE A 233 -5.09 -7.85 -22.26
CA ILE A 233 -5.87 -8.26 -21.08
C ILE A 233 -5.51 -9.72 -20.68
N PRO A 234 -5.16 -9.99 -19.40
CA PRO A 234 -4.93 -11.35 -18.89
C PRO A 234 -6.14 -12.27 -19.07
N LYS A 235 -5.93 -13.60 -19.02
CA LYS A 235 -7.02 -14.57 -19.22
C LYS A 235 -8.07 -14.45 -18.12
N SER A 236 -7.63 -14.30 -16.87
CA SER A 236 -8.53 -14.17 -15.72
C SER A 236 -9.34 -12.85 -15.71
N LEU A 237 -8.92 -11.85 -16.49
CA LEU A 237 -9.60 -10.56 -16.65
C LEU A 237 -10.43 -10.46 -17.94
N ASN A 238 -10.65 -11.59 -18.64
CA ASN A 238 -11.58 -11.64 -19.76
C ASN A 238 -13.04 -11.65 -19.27
N LEU A 239 -13.49 -10.51 -18.79
CA LEU A 239 -14.77 -10.27 -18.12
C LEU A 239 -15.64 -9.28 -18.92
N PRO A 240 -16.95 -9.18 -18.63
CA PRO A 240 -17.73 -8.00 -19.00
C PRO A 240 -16.99 -6.74 -18.56
N TYR A 241 -16.94 -5.73 -19.43
CA TYR A 241 -16.21 -4.51 -19.11
C TYR A 241 -16.88 -3.25 -19.61
N LYS A 242 -16.62 -2.15 -18.90
CA LYS A 242 -17.15 -0.83 -19.23
C LYS A 242 -16.07 0.22 -19.07
N LYS A 243 -16.09 1.24 -19.92
CA LYS A 243 -15.29 2.45 -19.74
C LYS A 243 -15.84 3.25 -18.56
N LEU A 244 -14.97 3.68 -17.67
CA LEU A 244 -15.33 4.50 -16.50
C LEU A 244 -14.47 5.77 -16.46
N VAL A 245 -15.14 6.90 -16.64
CA VAL A 245 -14.49 8.22 -16.65
C VAL A 245 -14.62 8.85 -15.26
N ALA A 246 -13.51 9.39 -14.75
CA ALA A 246 -13.49 10.11 -13.49
C ALA A 246 -14.51 11.26 -13.52
N LYS A 247 -15.41 11.30 -12.54
CA LYS A 247 -16.37 12.39 -12.34
C LYS A 247 -15.76 13.54 -11.56
N ALA A 248 -14.73 13.25 -10.78
CA ALA A 248 -14.02 14.23 -9.97
C ALA A 248 -12.52 13.96 -9.99
N ILE A 249 -11.73 15.03 -9.96
CA ILE A 249 -10.28 14.97 -9.80
C ILE A 249 -9.91 16.02 -8.75
N TYR A 250 -9.23 15.59 -7.69
CA TYR A 250 -8.86 16.45 -6.58
C TYR A 250 -7.35 16.42 -6.35
N GLU A 251 -6.73 17.60 -6.33
CA GLU A 251 -5.29 17.77 -6.12
C GLU A 251 -4.95 17.76 -4.63
N THR A 252 -3.95 16.97 -4.24
CA THR A 252 -3.63 16.70 -2.83
C THR A 252 -2.28 17.30 -2.44
N ASP A 253 -2.10 17.59 -1.15
CA ASP A 253 -0.82 17.89 -0.48
C ASP A 253 0.03 16.63 -0.24
N SER A 254 0.13 15.78 -1.26
CA SER A 254 0.83 14.49 -1.20
C SER A 254 1.23 14.06 -2.61
N LYS A 255 2.07 13.04 -2.77
CA LYS A 255 2.25 12.26 -4.00
C LYS A 255 1.09 11.28 -4.24
N ALA A 256 0.21 11.07 -3.26
CA ALA A 256 -1.00 10.25 -3.35
C ALA A 256 -0.69 8.81 -3.76
N SER A 257 0.12 8.13 -2.92
CA SER A 257 0.41 6.71 -3.06
C SER A 257 -0.76 5.83 -2.66
N PHE A 258 -1.55 6.24 -1.66
CA PHE A 258 -2.74 5.52 -1.19
C PHE A 258 -3.82 6.49 -0.70
N VAL A 259 -5.06 6.00 -0.58
CA VAL A 259 -6.19 6.75 -0.01
C VAL A 259 -7.11 5.83 0.79
N SER A 260 -7.60 6.32 1.93
CA SER A 260 -8.58 5.62 2.77
C SER A 260 -9.67 6.56 3.27
N PHE A 261 -10.89 6.07 3.46
CA PHE A 261 -12.01 6.86 3.97
C PHE A 261 -12.42 6.37 5.37
N ASP A 262 -12.46 7.28 6.34
CA ASP A 262 -12.85 6.94 7.72
C ASP A 262 -14.31 7.26 8.07
N GLY A 263 -15.13 7.58 7.07
CA GLY A 263 -16.49 8.09 7.27
C GLY A 263 -16.59 9.63 7.31
N LYS A 264 -15.46 10.34 7.44
CA LYS A 264 -15.41 11.80 7.53
C LYS A 264 -14.30 12.43 6.66
N TYR A 265 -13.13 11.84 6.65
CA TYR A 265 -11.95 12.31 5.92
C TYR A 265 -11.53 11.28 4.88
N LEU A 266 -11.14 11.78 3.70
CA LEU A 266 -10.25 11.04 2.81
C LEU A 266 -8.81 11.28 3.26
N TRP A 267 -8.16 10.23 3.75
CA TRP A 267 -6.77 10.21 4.19
C TRP A 267 -5.87 9.78 3.03
N VAL A 268 -5.05 10.71 2.53
CA VAL A 268 -4.18 10.49 1.37
C VAL A 268 -2.72 10.62 1.79
N GLY A 269 -1.93 9.57 1.60
CA GLY A 269 -0.54 9.53 2.04
C GLY A 269 0.46 9.15 0.95
N ASP A 270 1.73 9.16 1.34
CA ASP A 270 2.87 8.96 0.47
C ASP A 270 3.70 7.75 0.89
N PHE A 271 4.15 6.99 -0.11
CA PHE A 271 5.28 6.10 0.10
C PHE A 271 6.56 6.94 0.24
N VAL A 272 7.10 6.97 1.46
CA VAL A 272 8.34 7.68 1.79
C VAL A 272 9.43 6.70 2.20
N LYS A 273 10.64 6.94 1.71
CA LYS A 273 11.86 6.26 2.13
C LYS A 273 13.02 7.26 2.14
N SER A 274 13.42 7.76 3.30
CA SER A 274 14.45 8.80 3.40
C SER A 274 15.81 8.36 2.89
N SER A 275 16.08 7.05 2.89
CA SER A 275 17.31 6.49 2.30
C SER A 275 17.30 6.46 0.78
N ASN A 276 16.28 6.99 0.10
CA ASN A 276 16.17 7.02 -1.35
C ASN A 276 15.50 8.34 -1.81
N ASP A 277 16.25 9.17 -2.52
CA ASP A 277 15.78 10.49 -2.96
C ASP A 277 14.54 10.44 -3.87
N SER A 278 14.34 9.34 -4.61
CA SER A 278 13.14 9.14 -5.43
C SER A 278 11.87 9.06 -4.58
N TYR A 279 12.01 8.64 -3.32
CA TYR A 279 10.96 8.50 -2.33
C TYR A 279 11.12 9.50 -1.18
N ALA A 280 11.80 10.63 -1.42
CA ALA A 280 11.90 11.70 -0.43
C ALA A 280 10.51 12.24 -0.05
N PRO A 281 10.28 12.60 1.22
CA PRO A 281 9.02 13.19 1.64
C PRO A 281 8.81 14.56 1.00
N ILE A 282 7.55 15.01 0.95
CA ILE A 282 7.24 16.39 0.56
C ILE A 282 7.91 17.35 1.55
N ALA A 283 8.52 18.42 1.03
CA ALA A 283 9.48 19.23 1.79
C ALA A 283 8.91 19.80 3.09
N HIS A 284 7.67 20.31 3.06
CA HIS A 284 7.03 20.90 4.25
C HIS A 284 6.43 19.86 5.20
N HIS A 285 6.38 18.58 4.83
CA HIS A 285 5.98 17.51 5.76
C HIS A 285 7.03 17.31 6.86
N LYS A 286 8.30 17.67 6.60
CA LYS A 286 9.39 17.63 7.58
C LYS A 286 9.25 18.68 8.69
N SER A 287 8.32 19.63 8.55
CA SER A 287 8.07 20.68 9.55
C SER A 287 7.10 20.23 10.65
N GLU A 288 6.77 18.94 10.68
CA GLU A 288 5.90 18.39 11.71
C GLU A 288 6.62 18.29 13.08
N PRO A 289 5.88 18.37 14.20
CA PRO A 289 6.48 18.51 15.53
C PRO A 289 6.86 17.17 16.20
N PHE A 290 6.55 16.02 15.58
CA PHE A 290 6.67 14.71 16.21
C PHE A 290 7.90 13.90 15.75
N ASN A 291 8.78 14.51 14.97
CA ASN A 291 9.98 13.89 14.38
C ASN A 291 9.64 12.62 13.56
N ARG A 292 8.60 12.72 12.75
CA ARG A 292 8.10 11.76 11.78
C ARG A 292 8.55 12.18 10.38
N SER A 293 8.98 11.20 9.59
CA SER A 293 9.52 11.45 8.25
C SER A 293 8.49 11.98 7.25
N THR A 294 7.19 11.84 7.54
CA THR A 294 6.09 12.24 6.65
C THR A 294 4.76 12.33 7.41
N TRP A 295 3.72 12.82 6.73
CA TRP A 295 2.34 12.76 7.20
C TRP A 295 1.38 12.31 6.11
N ILE A 296 0.20 11.87 6.55
CA ILE A 296 -0.94 11.52 5.72
C ILE A 296 -1.95 12.67 5.80
N SER A 297 -2.34 13.21 4.65
CA SER A 297 -3.19 14.38 4.51
C SER A 297 -4.67 14.01 4.51
N GLY A 298 -5.44 14.52 5.47
CA GLY A 298 -6.89 14.31 5.61
C GLY A 298 -7.69 15.46 5.02
N TYR A 299 -8.63 15.14 4.13
CA TYR A 299 -9.57 16.09 3.52
C TYR A 299 -10.98 15.80 3.98
N LEU A 300 -11.62 16.77 4.62
CA LEU A 300 -12.99 16.64 5.09
C LEU A 300 -13.92 16.48 3.88
N THR A 301 -14.79 15.47 3.92
CA THR A 301 -15.77 15.23 2.86
C THR A 301 -17.15 15.75 3.21
N ASP A 302 -17.93 16.09 2.19
CA ASP A 302 -19.37 16.32 2.32
C ASP A 302 -20.15 14.99 2.43
N SER A 303 -21.49 15.07 2.46
CA SER A 303 -22.37 13.90 2.54
C SER A 303 -22.27 12.95 1.35
N LYS A 304 -21.71 13.40 0.22
CA LYS A 304 -21.51 12.60 -1.00
C LYS A 304 -20.15 11.92 -1.02
N GLY A 305 -19.26 12.24 -0.09
CA GLY A 305 -17.88 11.76 -0.08
C GLY A 305 -16.92 12.62 -0.93
N MET A 306 -17.30 13.86 -1.26
CA MET A 306 -16.45 14.80 -2.01
C MET A 306 -15.61 15.66 -1.05
N PRO A 307 -14.28 15.81 -1.27
CA PRO A 307 -13.46 16.78 -0.55
C PRO A 307 -14.00 18.21 -0.59
N THR A 308 -14.03 18.86 0.56
CA THR A 308 -14.64 20.18 0.73
C THR A 308 -13.65 21.35 0.69
N SER A 309 -12.39 21.13 1.08
CA SER A 309 -11.37 22.19 1.12
C SER A 309 -11.19 22.84 -0.26
N LYS A 310 -11.35 24.17 -0.30
CA LYS A 310 -11.16 25.02 -1.50
C LYS A 310 -9.85 25.79 -1.48
N THR A 311 -9.14 25.78 -0.35
CA THR A 311 -7.84 26.44 -0.24
C THR A 311 -6.80 25.56 -0.91
N SER A 312 -6.07 26.09 -1.89
CA SER A 312 -4.96 25.39 -2.54
C SER A 312 -3.71 26.25 -2.56
N TYR A 313 -2.57 25.60 -2.75
CA TYR A 313 -1.27 26.23 -2.90
C TYR A 313 -0.37 25.38 -3.79
N ASP A 314 0.69 26.01 -4.27
CA ASP A 314 1.79 25.30 -4.93
C ASP A 314 2.80 24.82 -3.89
N TYR A 315 3.32 23.62 -4.08
CA TYR A 315 4.36 23.02 -3.25
C TYR A 315 5.38 22.27 -4.11
N LYS A 316 6.58 22.08 -3.59
CA LYS A 316 7.63 21.30 -4.26
C LYS A 316 7.55 19.82 -3.87
N ALA A 317 7.52 18.95 -4.89
CA ALA A 317 7.67 17.51 -4.77
C ALA A 317 8.89 17.09 -5.61
N GLY A 318 10.04 16.94 -4.95
CA GLY A 318 11.34 16.90 -5.65
C GLY A 318 11.58 18.22 -6.41
N ASP A 319 11.96 18.11 -7.67
CA ASP A 319 12.21 19.26 -8.56
C ASP A 319 10.93 19.80 -9.22
N SER A 320 9.81 19.08 -9.10
CA SER A 320 8.53 19.51 -9.67
C SER A 320 7.76 20.44 -8.73
N VAL A 321 7.13 21.46 -9.29
CA VAL A 321 6.08 22.24 -8.61
C VAL A 321 4.74 21.58 -8.89
N LYS A 322 3.98 21.35 -7.82
CA LYS A 322 2.65 20.73 -7.84
C LYS A 322 1.66 21.64 -7.16
N LYS A 323 0.42 21.63 -7.61
CA LYS A 323 -0.70 22.24 -6.90
C LYS A 323 -1.35 21.19 -6.00
N GLY A 324 -1.72 21.58 -4.79
CA GLY A 324 -2.41 20.74 -3.82
C GLY A 324 -3.39 21.54 -2.98
N HIS A 325 -4.50 20.91 -2.60
CA HIS A 325 -5.39 21.51 -1.62
C HIS A 325 -4.82 21.37 -0.22
N LYS A 326 -5.11 22.37 0.61
CA LYS A 326 -4.73 22.38 2.01
C LYS A 326 -5.49 21.26 2.75
N PRO A 327 -4.80 20.35 3.47
CA PRO A 327 -5.46 19.38 4.32
C PRO A 327 -6.16 20.01 5.52
N ASP A 328 -7.29 19.43 5.91
CA ASP A 328 -8.07 19.81 7.09
C ASP A 328 -7.51 19.20 8.38
N ALA A 329 -6.87 18.03 8.25
CA ALA A 329 -6.10 17.37 9.30
C ALA A 329 -4.93 16.59 8.70
N VAL A 330 -3.94 16.22 9.51
CA VAL A 330 -2.82 15.35 9.11
C VAL A 330 -2.53 14.31 10.19
N ILE A 331 -2.06 13.15 9.77
CA ILE A 331 -1.55 12.09 10.66
C ILE A 331 -0.06 11.89 10.35
N CYS A 332 0.80 12.29 11.27
CA CYS A 332 2.25 12.12 11.17
C CYS A 332 2.61 10.65 11.45
N CYS A 333 3.37 10.04 10.55
CA CYS A 333 3.62 8.60 10.58
C CYS A 333 5.05 8.23 10.15
N ARG A 334 5.36 6.95 10.33
CA ARG A 334 6.65 6.36 9.92
C ARG A 334 6.77 6.23 8.40
N GLU A 335 7.96 5.90 7.93
CA GLU A 335 8.25 5.62 6.52
C GLU A 335 7.75 4.25 6.04
N SER A 336 7.79 4.08 4.72
CA SER A 336 7.49 2.85 3.99
C SER A 336 6.05 2.36 4.13
N VAL A 337 5.13 3.28 4.39
CA VAL A 337 3.69 3.04 4.40
C VAL A 337 3.20 2.96 2.96
N GLN A 338 2.53 1.85 2.60
CA GLN A 338 1.87 1.66 1.31
C GLN A 338 0.35 1.79 1.39
N GLY A 339 -0.22 1.73 2.60
CA GLY A 339 -1.66 1.82 2.81
C GLY A 339 -1.98 2.10 4.27
N MET A 340 -3.18 2.62 4.53
CA MET A 340 -3.68 2.86 5.88
C MET A 340 -5.18 2.59 5.97
N SER A 341 -5.68 2.30 7.17
CA SER A 341 -7.11 2.36 7.43
C SER A 341 -7.42 2.73 8.87
N VAL A 342 -8.49 3.50 9.08
CA VAL A 342 -9.02 3.84 10.41
C VAL A 342 -10.06 2.79 10.80
N CYS A 343 -9.66 1.90 11.71
CA CYS A 343 -10.37 0.70 12.14
C CYS A 343 -10.95 0.90 13.55
N ASP A 344 -11.96 1.76 13.66
CA ASP A 344 -12.60 2.14 14.92
C ASP A 344 -11.60 2.59 16.01
N ASP A 345 -11.28 1.72 16.96
CA ASP A 345 -10.33 2.00 18.05
C ASP A 345 -8.86 2.01 17.61
N TYR A 346 -8.58 1.64 16.36
CA TYR A 346 -7.23 1.51 15.84
C TYR A 346 -7.01 2.27 14.52
N ILE A 347 -5.75 2.57 14.22
CA ILE A 347 -5.28 2.86 12.87
C ILE A 347 -4.28 1.78 12.48
N ALA A 348 -4.52 1.15 11.34
CA ALA A 348 -3.64 0.15 10.75
C ALA A 348 -2.79 0.78 9.64
N LEU A 349 -1.51 0.42 9.58
CA LEU A 349 -0.59 0.79 8.50
C LEU A 349 -0.06 -0.47 7.82
N SER A 350 -0.12 -0.50 6.49
CA SER A 350 0.58 -1.48 5.64
C SER A 350 1.98 -0.95 5.37
N ILE A 351 3.00 -1.70 5.81
CA ILE A 351 4.41 -1.29 5.72
C ILE A 351 5.16 -2.32 4.88
N SER A 352 5.64 -1.89 3.72
CA SER A 352 6.19 -2.79 2.71
C SER A 352 7.27 -2.11 1.87
N TYR A 353 8.34 -2.82 1.52
CA TYR A 353 9.34 -2.34 0.56
C TYR A 353 10.19 -3.48 -0.01
N GLY A 354 10.07 -3.70 -1.32
CA GLY A 354 10.88 -4.65 -2.07
C GLY A 354 10.68 -6.11 -1.65
N ALA A 355 11.70 -6.94 -1.89
CA ALA A 355 11.68 -8.38 -1.62
C ALA A 355 11.85 -8.71 -0.12
N ASN A 356 10.98 -8.17 0.73
CA ASN A 356 10.94 -8.41 2.17
C ASN A 356 9.51 -8.65 2.63
N ASN A 357 9.32 -9.48 3.65
CA ASN A 357 8.02 -9.64 4.28
C ASN A 357 7.52 -8.29 4.79
N SER A 358 6.27 -7.97 4.44
CA SER A 358 5.63 -6.75 4.85
C SER A 358 5.10 -6.86 6.28
N LYS A 359 4.61 -5.75 6.82
CA LYS A 359 4.09 -5.66 8.19
C LYS A 359 2.76 -4.93 8.21
N LEU A 360 1.87 -5.35 9.11
CA LEU A 360 0.75 -4.55 9.56
C LEU A 360 1.08 -4.03 10.95
N ALA A 361 1.15 -2.71 11.10
CA ALA A 361 1.32 -2.06 12.39
C ALA A 361 0.01 -1.43 12.83
N PHE A 362 -0.40 -1.72 14.06
CA PHE A 362 -1.63 -1.22 14.67
C PHE A 362 -1.28 -0.22 15.77
N TYR A 363 -1.97 0.92 15.75
CA TYR A 363 -1.88 1.98 16.74
C TYR A 363 -3.27 2.27 17.29
N LYS A 364 -3.39 2.64 18.57
CA LYS A 364 -4.64 3.20 19.11
C LYS A 364 -4.98 4.45 18.32
N ASN A 365 -6.25 4.58 17.93
CA ASN A 365 -6.73 5.66 17.10
C ASN A 365 -6.66 7.01 17.84
N PRO A 366 -5.79 7.96 17.43
CA PRO A 366 -5.65 9.25 18.09
C PRO A 366 -6.72 10.27 17.69
N LEU A 367 -7.61 9.95 16.72
CA LEU A 367 -8.55 10.91 16.14
C LEU A 367 -9.69 11.31 17.09
N SER A 368 -9.90 10.56 18.17
CA SER A 368 -10.81 10.93 19.27
C SER A 368 -10.18 11.89 20.28
N GLU A 369 -8.85 12.02 20.28
CA GLU A 369 -8.12 12.97 21.12
C GLU A 369 -8.15 14.39 20.52
N LYS A 370 -7.86 15.39 21.34
CA LYS A 370 -7.65 16.76 20.84
C LYS A 370 -6.35 16.80 20.04
N GLY A 371 -6.46 17.00 18.73
CA GLY A 371 -5.29 17.15 17.86
C GLY A 371 -4.44 18.39 18.15
N THR A 372 -3.18 18.34 17.74
CA THR A 372 -2.19 19.41 17.89
C THR A 372 -2.24 20.35 16.70
N THR A 373 -2.09 21.66 16.90
CA THR A 373 -1.98 22.59 15.74
C THR A 373 -0.60 22.47 15.12
N ILE A 374 -0.53 22.04 13.85
CA ILE A 374 0.70 22.03 13.06
C ILE A 374 0.73 23.27 12.19
N SER A 375 1.80 24.06 12.28
CA SER A 375 2.06 25.22 11.41
C SER A 375 3.13 24.87 10.39
N TYR A 376 2.86 25.09 9.12
CA TYR A 376 3.76 24.73 8.03
C TYR A 376 3.72 25.74 6.89
N LYS A 377 4.81 25.81 6.12
CA LYS A 377 4.96 26.75 5.00
C LYS A 377 5.45 25.98 3.77
N PRO A 378 4.56 25.67 2.81
CA PRO A 378 4.96 25.00 1.58
C PRO A 378 6.07 25.77 0.87
N LYS A 379 7.08 25.06 0.36
CA LYS A 379 8.28 25.68 -0.23
C LYS A 379 7.89 26.56 -1.42
N GLY A 380 8.27 27.83 -1.39
CA GLY A 380 7.92 28.83 -2.41
C GLY A 380 6.68 29.67 -2.07
N GLN A 381 5.94 29.32 -1.02
CA GLN A 381 4.84 30.13 -0.51
C GLN A 381 5.35 31.21 0.45
N SER A 382 4.71 32.38 0.47
CA SER A 382 4.98 33.44 1.46
C SER A 382 4.20 33.22 2.77
N LYS A 383 3.01 32.62 2.67
CA LYS A 383 2.05 32.38 3.75
C LYS A 383 2.36 31.12 4.55
N THR A 384 2.21 31.20 5.87
CA THR A 384 2.17 30.04 6.78
C THR A 384 0.74 29.54 6.90
N TYR A 385 0.57 28.22 6.79
CA TYR A 385 -0.70 27.52 6.95
C TYR A 385 -0.73 26.76 8.28
N LYS A 386 -1.94 26.43 8.74
CA LYS A 386 -2.16 25.66 9.97
C LYS A 386 -3.17 24.56 9.73
N THR A 387 -2.95 23.39 10.31
CA THR A 387 -3.87 22.24 10.25
C THR A 387 -3.90 21.49 11.59
N CYS A 388 -4.91 20.65 11.79
CA CYS A 388 -4.99 19.76 12.94
C CYS A 388 -4.06 18.55 12.71
N GLY A 389 -3.26 18.16 13.69
CA GLY A 389 -2.25 17.12 13.57
C GLY A 389 -2.38 16.04 14.64
N TYR A 390 -2.21 14.80 14.22
CA TYR A 390 -2.16 13.60 15.06
C TYR A 390 -0.86 12.84 14.82
N GLU A 391 -0.48 11.98 15.74
CA GLU A 391 0.77 11.21 15.68
C GLU A 391 0.48 9.71 15.79
N LEU A 392 1.12 8.91 14.94
CA LEU A 392 1.29 7.48 15.13
C LEU A 392 2.72 7.20 15.57
N SER A 393 2.87 6.67 16.78
CA SER A 393 4.14 6.55 17.49
C SER A 393 4.28 5.20 18.19
N ASP A 394 5.37 4.51 17.85
CA ASP A 394 5.79 3.26 18.49
C ASP A 394 5.94 3.42 20.02
N ALA A 395 6.25 4.62 20.51
CA ALA A 395 6.41 4.90 21.93
C ALA A 395 5.13 5.35 22.65
N LYS A 396 4.12 5.85 21.92
CA LYS A 396 2.93 6.48 22.53
C LYS A 396 1.67 5.63 22.41
N ASN A 397 1.37 5.17 21.20
CA ASN A 397 0.07 4.57 20.88
C ASN A 397 0.18 3.29 20.05
N TRP A 398 1.36 2.70 19.91
CA TRP A 398 1.49 1.37 19.31
C TRP A 398 0.81 0.29 20.14
N VAL A 399 0.23 -0.67 19.42
CA VAL A 399 -0.48 -1.82 19.99
C VAL A 399 0.22 -3.11 19.62
N GLU A 400 0.35 -3.40 18.32
CA GLU A 400 0.95 -4.63 17.82
C GLU A 400 1.53 -4.43 16.41
N THR A 401 2.53 -5.22 16.03
CA THR A 401 3.01 -5.32 14.64
C THR A 401 3.14 -6.79 14.25
N VAL A 402 2.37 -7.21 13.25
CA VAL A 402 2.45 -8.57 12.70
C VAL A 402 3.15 -8.58 11.33
N SER A 403 3.90 -9.65 11.06
CA SER A 403 4.46 -9.89 9.73
C SER A 403 3.41 -10.53 8.82
N ILE A 404 3.33 -10.06 7.59
CA ILE A 404 2.51 -10.63 6.51
C ILE A 404 3.39 -10.89 5.28
N ALA A 405 2.81 -11.45 4.22
CA ALA A 405 3.52 -11.68 2.97
C ALA A 405 4.08 -10.38 2.36
N ALA A 406 5.09 -10.51 1.53
CA ALA A 406 5.77 -9.38 0.90
C ALA A 406 4.88 -8.65 -0.11
N GLY A 407 5.13 -7.36 -0.26
CA GLY A 407 4.41 -6.50 -1.18
C GLY A 407 2.99 -6.20 -0.71
N SER A 408 2.71 -6.12 0.59
CA SER A 408 1.42 -5.59 1.04
C SER A 408 1.28 -4.14 0.59
N GLU A 409 0.14 -3.82 -0.02
CA GLU A 409 -0.13 -2.50 -0.58
C GLU A 409 -1.21 -1.79 0.23
N ASP A 410 -2.37 -1.54 -0.36
CA ASP A 410 -3.46 -0.78 0.21
C ASP A 410 -4.21 -1.49 1.35
N LEU A 411 -4.92 -0.70 2.16
CA LEU A 411 -5.77 -1.15 3.25
C LEU A 411 -7.13 -0.47 3.19
N ASP A 412 -8.20 -1.23 3.44
CA ASP A 412 -9.51 -0.65 3.72
C ASP A 412 -10.25 -1.46 4.78
N PHE A 413 -11.17 -0.84 5.52
CA PHE A 413 -11.86 -1.46 6.64
C PHE A 413 -13.37 -1.26 6.53
N ASP A 414 -14.10 -2.37 6.54
CA ASP A 414 -15.54 -2.39 6.29
C ASP A 414 -16.39 -2.38 7.57
N GLY A 415 -15.76 -2.17 8.74
CA GLY A 415 -16.39 -2.32 10.06
C GLY A 415 -16.23 -3.71 10.67
N LYS A 416 -15.80 -4.72 9.88
CA LYS A 416 -15.62 -6.10 10.33
C LYS A 416 -14.26 -6.68 9.97
N TYR A 417 -13.83 -6.51 8.73
CA TYR A 417 -12.58 -7.03 8.22
C TYR A 417 -11.68 -5.90 7.73
N LEU A 418 -10.40 -6.01 8.04
CA LEU A 418 -9.35 -5.24 7.38
C LEU A 418 -8.95 -5.97 6.10
N TYR A 419 -9.11 -5.30 4.98
CA TYR A 419 -8.76 -5.77 3.64
C TYR A 419 -7.30 -5.41 3.39
N VAL A 420 -6.53 -6.35 2.84
CA VAL A 420 -5.15 -6.08 2.39
C VAL A 420 -4.88 -6.83 1.11
N THR A 421 -4.27 -6.15 0.14
CA THR A 421 -3.83 -6.75 -1.12
C THR A 421 -2.31 -6.85 -1.19
N PHE A 422 -1.81 -7.68 -2.11
CA PHE A 422 -0.38 -7.96 -2.27
C PHE A 422 0.05 -7.81 -3.73
N GLU A 423 1.07 -7.00 -3.99
CA GLU A 423 1.72 -6.96 -5.30
C GLU A 423 2.72 -8.09 -5.49
N GLY A 424 3.27 -8.66 -4.40
CA GLY A 424 4.36 -9.64 -4.45
C GLY A 424 4.04 -10.90 -5.24
N GLY A 425 2.76 -11.30 -5.28
CA GLY A 425 2.27 -12.41 -6.09
C GLY A 425 2.31 -12.16 -7.60
N SER A 426 2.44 -10.91 -8.05
CA SER A 426 2.46 -10.57 -9.46
C SER A 426 3.65 -11.22 -10.18
N PRO A 427 3.48 -11.73 -11.40
CA PRO A 427 4.58 -12.25 -12.22
C PRO A 427 5.69 -11.22 -12.52
N ASN A 428 5.43 -9.93 -12.28
CA ASN A 428 6.44 -8.87 -12.35
C ASN A 428 7.46 -8.93 -11.21
N TYR A 429 7.08 -9.46 -10.05
CA TYR A 429 7.88 -9.46 -8.83
C TYR A 429 8.19 -10.87 -8.33
N LYS A 430 7.19 -11.76 -8.29
CA LYS A 430 7.28 -13.13 -7.76
C LYS A 430 8.56 -13.86 -8.16
N PRO A 431 8.96 -13.95 -9.46
CA PRO A 431 10.16 -14.69 -9.84
C PRO A 431 11.45 -14.18 -9.17
N ARG A 432 11.58 -12.87 -8.95
CA ARG A 432 12.76 -12.26 -8.34
C ARG A 432 12.69 -12.31 -6.82
N TRP A 433 11.51 -12.13 -6.23
CA TRP A 433 11.35 -12.07 -4.78
C TRP A 433 11.42 -13.47 -4.15
N SER A 434 10.92 -14.49 -4.85
CA SER A 434 11.03 -15.90 -4.45
C SER A 434 12.47 -16.46 -4.47
N LEU A 435 13.46 -15.70 -4.97
CA LEU A 435 14.88 -16.08 -4.84
C LEU A 435 15.34 -16.08 -3.38
N ASN A 436 14.68 -15.32 -2.51
CA ASN A 436 14.90 -15.37 -1.08
C ASN A 436 13.86 -16.31 -0.43
N PRO A 437 14.26 -17.51 0.04
CA PRO A 437 13.32 -18.50 0.60
C PRO A 437 12.72 -18.07 1.96
N LEU A 438 13.14 -16.93 2.51
CA LEU A 438 12.56 -16.36 3.74
C LEU A 438 11.44 -15.34 3.45
N VAL A 439 11.25 -14.99 2.18
CA VAL A 439 10.20 -14.09 1.73
C VAL A 439 8.95 -14.89 1.42
N ASN A 440 7.88 -14.63 2.17
CA ASN A 440 6.58 -15.19 1.90
C ASN A 440 5.92 -14.40 0.76
N ILE A 441 5.43 -15.09 -0.26
CA ILE A 441 4.72 -14.50 -1.39
C ILE A 441 3.28 -14.97 -1.35
N GLU A 442 2.37 -14.01 -1.50
CA GLU A 442 0.94 -14.26 -1.47
C GLU A 442 0.31 -13.89 -2.82
N GLU A 443 -0.57 -14.77 -3.33
CA GLU A 443 -1.37 -14.55 -4.54
C GLU A 443 -2.82 -14.15 -4.23
N ASP A 444 -3.24 -14.30 -2.97
CA ASP A 444 -4.55 -13.93 -2.48
C ASP A 444 -4.54 -12.56 -1.77
N TYR A 445 -5.62 -11.80 -1.86
CA TYR A 445 -5.86 -10.74 -0.87
C TYR A 445 -6.46 -11.34 0.39
N TYR A 446 -6.31 -10.66 1.53
CA TYR A 446 -6.83 -11.12 2.82
C TYR A 446 -7.97 -10.24 3.33
N LEU A 447 -8.90 -10.87 4.03
CA LEU A 447 -9.84 -10.26 4.97
C LEU A 447 -9.41 -10.68 6.37
N ILE A 448 -9.01 -9.70 7.18
CA ILE A 448 -8.37 -9.90 8.48
C ILE A 448 -9.35 -9.54 9.60
N GLU A 449 -9.47 -10.40 10.61
CA GLU A 449 -10.13 -10.09 11.88
C GLU A 449 -9.12 -9.40 12.81
N ILE A 450 -9.25 -8.08 12.95
CA ILE A 450 -8.33 -7.27 13.75
C ILE A 450 -8.25 -7.76 15.21
N ASP A 451 -9.38 -8.19 15.78
CA ASP A 451 -9.45 -8.71 17.14
C ASP A 451 -8.58 -9.95 17.38
N LYS A 452 -8.21 -10.70 16.34
CA LYS A 452 -7.26 -11.83 16.45
C LYS A 452 -5.80 -11.41 16.43
N ILE A 453 -5.53 -10.11 16.29
CA ILE A 453 -4.19 -9.51 16.30
C ILE A 453 -3.99 -8.69 17.58
N VAL A 454 -4.96 -7.82 17.91
CA VAL A 454 -4.80 -6.81 18.96
C VAL A 454 -5.31 -7.24 20.34
N ASN A 455 -5.99 -8.38 20.44
CA ASN A 455 -6.42 -9.03 21.69
C ASN A 455 -5.71 -10.37 21.87
#